data_AF-A0A377W1B5-F1
#
_entry.id   AF-A0A377W1B5-F1
#
_cell.length_a   1.000
_cell.length_b   1.000
_cell.length_c   1.000
_cell.angle_alpha   90.00
_cell.angle_beta   90.00
_cell.angle_gamma   90.00
#
_symmetry.space_group_name_H-M   'P 1'
#
loop_
_entity.id
_entity.type
_entity.pdbx_description
1 polymer ?
#
loop_
_entity_poly.entity_id
_entity_poly.type
_entity_poly.pdbx_seq_one_letter_code
_entity_poly.pdbx_strand_id
1 'polypeptide(L)'
;MVQTGAKAQRVYVLSVQQEFDKACGRETHILAPETADGMPRLNEKAMRVYDNMIAEADKQGLRLILPFIDHWWWWGGREQLAAFYHKKAEDFYRTDSKTFKAYLDVIRQVITRTNTVTGRAYYDEKAIMAWETGNELEDTNADFLHQTAAWIKKWAPHQLVVDGTYKKINPFALTDPNVDIVSNHYYTNADNNHPGQVTQDLRAVGGQKVYLVGEFGLLPADQLNAIMQSIVHSEVNGAQAAGGLIWGFRGHRHDGGFYWHKESTGHYSYHLPGVCQRRRSEPGAGGGRSGAHRRGADGRAADDGAAAEAGGAFAARDHLALRDQLDGRCGGTQLRCRTCRLTDRAVDGGGPGYLRCC
;
A
#
# COMPACT_ATOMS: atom_id res chain seq x y z
N MET A 1 -10.60 -5.44 9.93
CA MET A 1 -9.48 -6.34 9.59
C MET A 1 -9.73 -7.73 10.15
N VAL A 2 -9.47 -8.01 11.44
CA VAL A 2 -9.68 -9.36 12.01
C VAL A 2 -11.12 -9.87 11.84
N GLN A 3 -12.12 -8.99 12.01
CA GLN A 3 -13.54 -9.33 11.81
C GLN A 3 -13.89 -9.78 10.37
N THR A 4 -13.05 -9.49 9.37
CA THR A 4 -13.26 -9.97 7.98
C THR A 4 -12.59 -11.32 7.74
N GLY A 5 -12.02 -11.95 8.78
CA GLY A 5 -11.30 -13.22 8.69
C GLY A 5 -9.80 -13.10 8.42
N ALA A 6 -9.28 -11.88 8.21
CA ALA A 6 -7.85 -11.67 7.97
C ALA A 6 -7.00 -12.16 9.15
N LYS A 7 -5.96 -12.94 8.85
CA LYS A 7 -5.03 -13.52 9.85
C LYS A 7 -3.69 -12.80 9.90
N ALA A 8 -3.26 -12.25 8.77
CA ALA A 8 -2.03 -11.49 8.67
C ALA A 8 -2.24 -10.16 7.92
N GLN A 9 -1.40 -9.19 8.22
CA GLN A 9 -1.29 -7.92 7.49
C GLN A 9 0.19 -7.61 7.24
N ARG A 10 0.53 -7.34 5.98
CA ARG A 10 1.78 -6.66 5.66
C ARG A 10 1.58 -5.17 5.77
N VAL A 11 2.34 -4.54 6.65
CA VAL A 11 2.29 -3.07 6.78
C VAL A 11 3.26 -2.45 5.80
N TYR A 12 3.13 -1.14 5.57
CA TYR A 12 4.10 -0.45 4.75
C TYR A 12 5.42 -0.24 5.49
N VAL A 13 6.48 0.05 4.74
CA VAL A 13 7.86 0.20 5.24
C VAL A 13 8.03 1.32 6.28
N LEU A 14 9.13 1.24 7.04
CA LEU A 14 9.59 2.37 7.86
C LEU A 14 10.02 3.53 6.97
N SER A 15 9.48 4.71 7.23
CA SER A 15 9.83 5.91 6.47
C SER A 15 11.21 6.45 6.83
N VAL A 16 11.97 6.83 5.80
CA VAL A 16 13.29 7.47 5.94
C VAL A 16 13.16 8.98 5.79
N GLN A 17 13.84 9.73 6.65
CA GLN A 17 13.87 11.19 6.64
C GLN A 17 14.34 11.73 5.29
N GLN A 18 13.63 12.75 4.82
CA GLN A 18 13.92 13.49 3.60
C GLN A 18 13.98 15.00 3.88
N GLU A 19 14.51 15.75 2.92
CA GLU A 19 14.73 17.20 3.03
C GLU A 19 13.43 17.98 3.29
N PHE A 20 12.31 17.57 2.66
CA PHE A 20 11.04 18.28 2.75
C PHE A 20 10.26 17.99 4.04
N ASP A 21 10.61 16.95 4.80
CA ASP A 21 9.84 16.54 5.99
C ASP A 21 9.76 17.63 7.04
N LYS A 22 10.84 18.41 7.19
CA LYS A 22 10.91 19.52 8.14
C LYS A 22 9.90 20.62 7.78
N ALA A 23 9.75 20.94 6.50
CA ALA A 23 8.80 21.96 6.04
C ALA A 23 7.35 21.52 6.29
N CYS A 24 7.08 20.22 6.18
CA CYS A 24 5.75 19.64 6.33
C CYS A 24 5.43 19.18 7.76
N GLY A 25 6.39 19.23 8.69
CA GLY A 25 6.27 18.67 10.03
C GLY A 25 6.01 17.15 10.04
N ARG A 26 6.47 16.42 9.01
CA ARG A 26 6.25 14.97 8.89
C ARG A 26 7.20 14.22 9.82
N GLU A 27 6.64 13.39 10.69
CA GLU A 27 7.42 12.46 11.51
C GLU A 27 7.80 11.24 10.66
N THR A 28 9.10 10.97 10.53
CA THR A 28 9.64 9.76 9.88
C THR A 28 10.24 8.81 10.90
N HIS A 29 10.26 7.51 10.59
CA HIS A 29 10.74 6.49 11.52
C HIS A 29 12.26 6.50 11.65
N ILE A 30 12.98 6.71 10.54
CA ILE A 30 14.44 6.68 10.47
C ILE A 30 14.95 8.10 10.19
N LEU A 31 15.70 8.64 11.13
CA LEU A 31 16.35 9.95 11.05
C LEU A 31 17.80 9.82 10.60
N ALA A 32 18.29 10.89 9.99
CA ALA A 32 19.69 11.07 9.67
C ALA A 32 20.58 10.93 10.93
N PRO A 33 21.84 10.48 10.74
CA PRO A 33 22.81 10.47 11.82
C PRO A 33 23.09 11.90 12.34
N GLU A 34 23.46 12.02 13.62
CA GLU A 34 23.85 13.32 14.21
C GLU A 34 25.20 13.83 13.71
N THR A 35 26.04 12.91 13.23
CA THR A 35 27.38 13.20 12.69
C THR A 35 27.54 12.50 11.36
N ALA A 36 28.42 13.02 10.48
CA ALA A 36 28.64 12.45 9.15
C ALA A 36 29.04 10.97 9.16
N ASP A 37 29.79 10.54 10.18
CA ASP A 37 30.23 9.15 10.35
C ASP A 37 29.29 8.30 11.22
N GLY A 38 28.22 8.89 11.76
CA GLY A 38 27.25 8.23 12.61
C GLY A 38 26.35 7.22 11.87
N MET A 39 25.50 6.55 12.64
CA MET A 39 24.44 5.68 12.12
C MET A 39 23.08 6.37 12.21
N PRO A 40 22.11 5.97 11.36
CA PRO A 40 20.75 6.50 11.43
C PRO A 40 20.16 6.26 12.81
N ARG A 41 19.13 7.02 13.17
CA ARG A 41 18.50 6.92 14.50
C ARG A 41 17.01 6.71 14.35
N LEU A 42 16.40 5.97 15.27
CA LEU A 42 14.96 5.88 15.33
C LEU A 42 14.33 7.15 15.92
N ASN A 43 13.28 7.65 15.28
CA ASN A 43 12.45 8.73 15.81
C ASN A 43 11.48 8.18 16.85
N GLU A 44 11.69 8.49 18.12
CA GLU A 44 10.87 7.99 19.22
C GLU A 44 9.38 8.32 19.06
N LYS A 45 9.03 9.49 18.51
CA LYS A 45 7.63 9.89 18.32
C LYS A 45 6.93 9.03 17.27
N ALA A 46 7.59 8.78 16.13
CA ALA A 46 7.06 7.89 15.10
C ALA A 46 7.02 6.44 15.58
N MET A 47 8.08 5.98 16.27
CA MET A 47 8.16 4.61 16.74
C MET A 47 7.14 4.28 17.83
N ARG A 48 6.68 5.25 18.64
CA ARG A 48 5.54 5.03 19.57
C ARG A 48 4.23 4.72 18.86
N VAL A 49 4.02 5.26 17.67
CA VAL A 49 2.86 4.91 16.84
C VAL A 49 3.00 3.48 16.32
N TYR A 50 4.22 3.10 15.91
CA TYR A 50 4.56 1.74 15.48
C TYR A 50 4.42 0.71 16.62
N ASP A 51 4.88 1.05 17.84
CA ASP A 51 4.69 0.27 19.07
C ASP A 51 3.21 -0.04 19.32
N ASN A 52 2.36 0.99 19.21
CA ASN A 52 0.91 0.85 19.42
C ASN A 52 0.26 -0.03 18.34
N MET A 53 0.70 0.07 17.08
CA MET A 53 0.23 -0.81 16.00
C MET A 53 0.52 -2.28 16.32
N ILE A 54 1.74 -2.60 16.78
CA ILE A 54 2.13 -3.96 17.16
C ILE A 54 1.31 -4.45 18.36
N ALA A 55 1.16 -3.60 19.39
CA ALA A 55 0.38 -3.93 20.58
C ALA A 55 -1.10 -4.21 20.27
N GLU A 56 -1.72 -3.39 19.41
CA GLU A 56 -3.09 -3.60 18.97
C GLU A 56 -3.22 -4.87 18.09
N ALA A 57 -2.24 -5.16 17.23
CA ALA A 57 -2.24 -6.41 16.48
C ALA A 57 -2.20 -7.64 17.40
N ASP A 58 -1.36 -7.62 18.44
CA ASP A 58 -1.27 -8.70 19.43
C ASP A 58 -2.61 -8.93 20.14
N LYS A 59 -3.20 -7.83 20.64
CA LYS A 59 -4.51 -7.84 21.33
C LYS A 59 -5.63 -8.42 20.47
N GLN A 60 -5.60 -8.17 19.17
CA GLN A 60 -6.62 -8.62 18.23
C GLN A 60 -6.30 -10.00 17.61
N GLY A 61 -5.14 -10.59 17.92
CA GLY A 61 -4.69 -11.85 17.34
C GLY A 61 -4.32 -11.76 15.85
N LEU A 62 -3.96 -10.57 15.37
CA LEU A 62 -3.47 -10.33 14.00
C LEU A 62 -1.96 -10.54 13.94
N ARG A 63 -1.47 -11.17 12.88
CA ARG A 63 -0.04 -11.31 12.60
C ARG A 63 0.46 -10.25 11.63
N LEU A 64 1.68 -9.77 11.83
CA LEU A 64 2.27 -8.70 11.05
C LEU A 64 3.47 -9.21 10.25
N ILE A 65 3.55 -8.76 8.99
CA ILE A 65 4.76 -8.81 8.16
C ILE A 65 5.27 -7.38 8.08
N LEU A 66 6.53 -7.17 8.49
CA LEU A 66 7.11 -5.84 8.68
C LEU A 66 8.33 -5.64 7.75
N PRO A 67 8.16 -4.95 6.62
CA PRO A 67 9.26 -4.57 5.74
C PRO A 67 10.09 -3.43 6.32
N PHE A 68 11.42 -3.52 6.26
CA PHE A 68 12.29 -2.50 6.86
C PHE A 68 12.40 -1.22 6.05
N ILE A 69 12.52 -1.33 4.72
CA ILE A 69 12.86 -0.19 3.87
C ILE A 69 12.23 -0.32 2.49
N ASP A 70 11.96 0.81 1.84
CA ASP A 70 11.43 0.84 0.48
C ASP A 70 12.55 0.84 -0.57
N HIS A 71 12.31 0.17 -1.69
CA HIS A 71 13.11 0.38 -2.90
C HIS A 71 12.92 1.80 -3.45
N TRP A 72 11.71 2.32 -3.32
CA TRP A 72 11.30 3.58 -3.91
C TRP A 72 11.53 4.77 -2.97
N TRP A 73 11.53 5.98 -3.52
CA TRP A 73 11.89 7.20 -2.78
C TRP A 73 10.72 7.87 -2.07
N TRP A 74 9.48 7.61 -2.46
CA TRP A 74 8.31 8.40 -2.03
C TRP A 74 7.96 8.25 -0.54
N TRP A 75 8.36 7.16 0.11
CA TRP A 75 8.21 7.00 1.57
C TRP A 75 9.52 7.22 2.33
N GLY A 76 10.53 7.70 1.64
CA GLY A 76 11.92 7.43 1.97
C GLY A 76 12.25 6.01 1.53
N GLY A 77 13.51 5.64 1.53
CA GLY A 77 13.90 4.34 1.05
C GLY A 77 15.40 4.25 0.92
N ARG A 78 15.85 3.28 0.12
CA ARG A 78 17.27 3.04 -0.12
C ARG A 78 18.01 4.30 -0.60
N GLU A 79 17.36 5.13 -1.41
CA GLU A 79 17.95 6.37 -1.94
C GLU A 79 18.20 7.38 -0.81
N GLN A 80 17.19 7.65 0.02
CA GLN A 80 17.32 8.61 1.12
C GLN A 80 18.27 8.11 2.20
N LEU A 81 18.30 6.79 2.45
CA LEU A 81 19.28 6.21 3.36
C LEU A 81 20.72 6.37 2.84
N ALA A 82 20.94 6.21 1.53
CA ALA A 82 22.23 6.47 0.90
C ALA A 82 22.60 7.97 0.92
N ALA A 83 21.60 8.84 0.75
CA ALA A 83 21.78 10.29 0.72
C ALA A 83 22.34 10.85 2.03
N PHE A 84 22.07 10.21 3.18
CA PHE A 84 22.70 10.56 4.47
C PHE A 84 24.24 10.55 4.42
N TYR A 85 24.82 9.81 3.48
CA TYR A 85 26.27 9.62 3.35
C TYR A 85 26.82 10.15 2.02
N HIS A 86 26.05 10.98 1.30
CA HIS A 86 26.38 11.45 -0.05
C HIS A 86 26.69 10.30 -1.02
N LYS A 87 25.98 9.18 -0.86
CA LYS A 87 26.07 7.97 -1.67
C LYS A 87 24.91 7.85 -2.63
N LYS A 88 25.06 6.96 -3.62
CA LYS A 88 24.00 6.69 -4.58
C LYS A 88 23.11 5.55 -4.07
N ALA A 89 21.90 5.45 -4.62
CA ALA A 89 20.93 4.45 -4.21
C ALA A 89 21.43 3.01 -4.44
N GLU A 90 22.35 2.78 -5.39
CA GLU A 90 22.97 1.48 -5.66
C GLU A 90 23.91 1.01 -4.55
N ASP A 91 24.49 1.95 -3.78
CA ASP A 91 25.36 1.61 -2.65
C ASP A 91 24.59 0.84 -1.56
N PHE A 92 23.26 0.90 -1.54
CA PHE A 92 22.43 0.09 -0.65
C PHE A 92 22.66 -1.42 -0.82
N TYR A 93 22.83 -1.89 -2.06
CA TYR A 93 23.02 -3.32 -2.38
C TYR A 93 24.47 -3.79 -2.31
N ARG A 94 25.39 -2.86 -2.04
CA ARG A 94 26.83 -3.13 -1.91
C ARG A 94 27.18 -3.43 -0.47
N THR A 95 27.51 -4.69 -0.18
CA THR A 95 27.71 -5.17 1.20
C THR A 95 28.94 -4.59 1.89
N ASP A 96 29.86 -3.99 1.14
CA ASP A 96 31.03 -3.25 1.64
C ASP A 96 30.71 -1.78 2.01
N SER A 97 29.56 -1.25 1.58
CA SER A 97 29.25 0.17 1.64
C SER A 97 28.87 0.67 3.04
N LYS A 98 28.95 2.00 3.23
CA LYS A 98 28.45 2.66 4.44
C LYS A 98 26.92 2.59 4.51
N THR A 99 26.23 2.70 3.38
CA THR A 99 24.76 2.62 3.28
C THR A 99 24.24 1.26 3.76
N PHE A 100 24.89 0.17 3.35
CA PHE A 100 24.50 -1.17 3.79
C PHE A 100 24.73 -1.36 5.29
N LYS A 101 25.87 -0.88 5.82
CA LYS A 101 26.13 -0.92 7.28
C LYS A 101 25.09 -0.11 8.07
N ALA A 102 24.68 1.05 7.56
CA ALA A 102 23.63 1.86 8.15
C ALA A 102 22.27 1.14 8.14
N TYR A 103 21.95 0.45 7.06
CA TYR A 103 20.75 -0.38 6.94
C TYR A 103 20.75 -1.55 7.95
N LEU A 104 21.87 -2.28 8.09
CA LEU A 104 22.00 -3.33 9.12
C LEU A 104 21.87 -2.76 10.54
N ASP A 105 22.36 -1.55 10.79
CA ASP A 105 22.17 -0.90 12.09
C ASP A 105 20.71 -0.50 12.35
N VAL A 106 19.98 -0.03 11.33
CA VAL A 106 18.53 0.20 11.42
C VAL A 106 17.80 -1.10 11.76
N ILE A 107 18.09 -2.21 11.08
CA ILE A 107 17.50 -3.52 11.39
C ILE A 107 17.74 -3.88 12.86
N ARG A 108 18.98 -3.77 13.32
CA ARG A 108 19.34 -4.05 14.72
C ARG A 108 18.52 -3.17 15.67
N GLN A 109 18.48 -1.85 15.45
CA GLN A 109 17.76 -0.91 16.31
C GLN A 109 16.27 -1.25 16.39
N VAL A 110 15.63 -1.58 15.26
CA VAL A 110 14.21 -1.91 15.20
C VAL A 110 13.93 -3.23 15.91
N ILE A 111 14.65 -4.30 15.57
CA ILE A 111 14.42 -5.64 16.14
C ILE A 111 14.66 -5.64 17.67
N THR A 112 15.65 -4.88 18.14
CA THR A 112 15.99 -4.80 19.57
C THR A 112 15.22 -3.71 20.33
N ARG A 113 14.37 -2.94 19.66
CA ARG A 113 13.54 -1.92 20.31
C ARG A 113 12.60 -2.58 21.31
N THR A 114 12.50 -2.00 22.51
CA THR A 114 11.45 -2.34 23.47
C THR A 114 10.18 -1.54 23.18
N ASN A 115 9.09 -2.24 22.91
CA ASN A 115 7.78 -1.66 22.70
C ASN A 115 7.31 -0.92 23.97
N THR A 116 6.99 0.37 23.81
CA THR A 116 6.58 1.22 24.94
C THR A 116 5.20 0.89 25.53
N VAL A 117 4.38 0.11 24.84
CA VAL A 117 3.04 -0.33 25.28
C VAL A 117 3.09 -1.70 25.95
N THR A 118 3.79 -2.67 25.36
CA THR A 118 3.81 -4.06 25.87
C THR A 118 4.98 -4.34 26.82
N GLY A 119 6.04 -3.52 26.78
CA GLY A 119 7.27 -3.70 27.53
C GLY A 119 8.19 -4.81 26.98
N ARG A 120 7.87 -5.43 25.84
CA ARG A 120 8.68 -6.49 25.21
C ARG A 120 9.60 -5.93 24.14
N ALA A 121 10.75 -6.57 23.93
CA ALA A 121 11.54 -6.32 22.72
C ALA A 121 10.78 -6.79 21.48
N TYR A 122 10.97 -6.15 20.32
CA TYR A 122 10.29 -6.52 19.08
C TYR A 122 10.59 -7.97 18.65
N TYR A 123 11.80 -8.49 18.92
CA TYR A 123 12.11 -9.90 18.68
C TYR A 123 11.27 -10.89 19.52
N ASP A 124 10.65 -10.42 20.61
CA ASP A 124 9.75 -11.21 21.48
C ASP A 124 8.26 -10.90 21.22
N GLU A 125 7.95 -10.00 20.29
CA GLU A 125 6.56 -9.65 19.97
C GLU A 125 5.88 -10.74 19.14
N LYS A 126 4.89 -11.40 19.74
CA LYS A 126 4.11 -12.50 19.12
C LYS A 126 3.27 -12.04 17.93
N ALA A 127 2.91 -10.76 17.88
CA ALA A 127 2.20 -10.19 16.73
C ALA A 127 3.09 -10.11 15.49
N ILE A 128 4.41 -9.97 15.65
CA ILE A 128 5.34 -9.91 14.53
C ILE A 128 5.64 -11.34 14.08
N MET A 129 5.07 -11.72 12.94
CA MET A 129 5.27 -13.06 12.36
C MET A 129 6.53 -13.11 11.52
N ALA A 130 6.75 -12.09 10.70
CA ALA A 130 7.87 -12.05 9.77
C ALA A 130 8.45 -10.64 9.62
N TRP A 131 9.76 -10.60 9.45
CA TRP A 131 10.49 -9.44 8.95
C TRP A 131 10.70 -9.60 7.46
N GLU A 132 10.61 -8.51 6.72
CA GLU A 132 10.87 -8.49 5.28
C GLU A 132 12.04 -7.56 5.00
N THR A 133 13.00 -8.00 4.21
CA THR A 133 14.22 -7.22 3.90
C THR A 133 13.85 -5.82 3.41
N GLY A 134 12.88 -5.72 2.52
CA GLY A 134 12.31 -4.44 2.12
C GLY A 134 11.16 -4.62 1.17
N ASN A 135 10.55 -3.49 0.81
CA ASN A 135 9.54 -3.45 -0.22
C ASN A 135 10.21 -3.36 -1.60
N GLU A 136 9.90 -4.32 -2.45
CA GLU A 136 10.23 -4.33 -3.87
C GLU A 136 11.71 -4.12 -4.21
N LEU A 137 12.61 -4.78 -3.48
CA LEU A 137 14.06 -4.65 -3.69
C LEU A 137 14.53 -5.28 -5.01
N GLU A 138 14.34 -4.54 -6.13
CA GLU A 138 14.56 -5.02 -7.51
C GLU A 138 16.00 -5.51 -7.78
N ASP A 139 17.00 -4.85 -7.20
CA ASP A 139 18.43 -5.13 -7.44
C ASP A 139 19.06 -6.00 -6.35
N THR A 140 18.24 -6.71 -5.58
CA THR A 140 18.72 -7.69 -4.61
C THR A 140 19.58 -8.75 -5.28
N ASN A 141 20.69 -9.11 -4.64
CA ASN A 141 21.64 -10.12 -5.09
C ASN A 141 21.92 -11.11 -3.96
N ALA A 142 22.58 -12.23 -4.28
CA ALA A 142 22.82 -13.32 -3.34
C ALA A 142 23.53 -12.85 -2.05
N ASP A 143 24.60 -12.06 -2.19
CA ASP A 143 25.38 -11.59 -1.04
C ASP A 143 24.57 -10.63 -0.14
N PHE A 144 23.84 -9.69 -0.76
CA PHE A 144 22.98 -8.75 -0.03
C PHE A 144 21.87 -9.49 0.73
N LEU A 145 21.15 -10.39 0.06
CA LEU A 145 20.05 -11.13 0.69
C LEU A 145 20.58 -12.00 1.83
N HIS A 146 21.67 -12.74 1.59
CA HIS A 146 22.25 -13.64 2.58
C HIS A 146 22.68 -12.89 3.84
N GLN A 147 23.44 -11.81 3.68
CA GLN A 147 23.92 -11.04 4.82
C GLN A 147 22.77 -10.36 5.58
N THR A 148 21.77 -9.84 4.87
CA THR A 148 20.60 -9.20 5.49
C THR A 148 19.75 -10.21 6.25
N ALA A 149 19.41 -11.34 5.64
CA ALA A 149 18.59 -12.38 6.26
C ALA A 149 19.30 -13.01 7.46
N ALA A 150 20.61 -13.32 7.35
CA ALA A 150 21.42 -13.79 8.47
C ALA A 150 21.48 -12.75 9.61
N TRP A 151 21.58 -11.46 9.29
CA TRP A 151 21.56 -10.40 10.28
C TRP A 151 20.22 -10.29 11.01
N ILE A 152 19.10 -10.43 10.29
CA ILE A 152 17.77 -10.49 10.91
C ILE A 152 17.67 -11.70 11.84
N LYS A 153 18.03 -12.91 11.37
CA LYS A 153 17.99 -14.14 12.17
C LYS A 153 18.87 -14.09 13.41
N LYS A 154 20.01 -13.38 13.36
CA LYS A 154 20.86 -13.15 14.53
C LYS A 154 20.12 -12.43 15.66
N TRP A 155 19.29 -11.44 15.35
CA TRP A 155 18.58 -10.63 16.34
C TRP A 155 17.17 -11.14 16.65
N ALA A 156 16.53 -11.84 15.71
CA ALA A 156 15.19 -12.39 15.83
C ALA A 156 15.14 -13.87 15.37
N PRO A 157 15.78 -14.80 16.09
CA PRO A 157 15.93 -16.19 15.65
C PRO A 157 14.60 -16.97 15.57
N HIS A 158 13.54 -16.47 16.22
CA HIS A 158 12.23 -17.12 16.29
C HIS A 158 11.18 -16.50 15.36
N GLN A 159 11.53 -15.44 14.62
CA GLN A 159 10.64 -14.80 13.65
C GLN A 159 11.06 -15.15 12.22
N LEU A 160 10.08 -15.16 11.31
CA LEU A 160 10.31 -15.53 9.92
C LEU A 160 10.96 -14.39 9.14
N VAL A 161 11.61 -14.71 8.02
CA VAL A 161 12.22 -13.76 7.10
C VAL A 161 11.61 -13.93 5.71
N VAL A 162 11.14 -12.82 5.13
CA VAL A 162 10.66 -12.68 3.75
C VAL A 162 11.72 -11.97 2.91
N ASP A 163 11.96 -12.47 1.70
CA ASP A 163 13.03 -12.01 0.81
C ASP A 163 12.84 -10.59 0.24
N GLY A 164 11.60 -10.08 0.16
CA GLY A 164 11.27 -8.69 -0.16
C GLY A 164 11.55 -8.28 -1.61
N THR A 165 11.61 -9.24 -2.53
CA THR A 165 11.92 -8.99 -3.95
C THR A 165 10.68 -8.57 -4.75
N TYR A 166 10.90 -8.15 -6.00
CA TYR A 166 9.85 -7.77 -6.93
C TYR A 166 10.08 -8.41 -8.32
N LYS A 167 8.98 -8.70 -9.02
CA LYS A 167 8.87 -9.20 -10.41
C LYS A 167 9.22 -10.67 -10.61
N LYS A 168 9.91 -11.34 -9.69
CA LYS A 168 10.41 -12.71 -9.88
C LYS A 168 10.70 -13.45 -8.57
N ILE A 169 10.78 -14.78 -8.67
CA ILE A 169 11.38 -15.63 -7.63
C ILE A 169 12.88 -15.75 -7.89
N ASN A 170 13.71 -15.36 -6.93
CA ASN A 170 15.16 -15.46 -7.07
C ASN A 170 15.67 -16.85 -6.67
N PRO A 171 16.44 -17.56 -7.52
CA PRO A 171 16.96 -18.88 -7.17
C PRO A 171 17.83 -18.88 -5.91
N PHE A 172 18.60 -17.81 -5.67
CA PHE A 172 19.44 -17.68 -4.47
C PHE A 172 18.63 -17.50 -3.18
N ALA A 173 17.38 -17.03 -3.25
CA ALA A 173 16.49 -16.96 -2.08
C ALA A 173 15.98 -18.34 -1.66
N LEU A 174 15.82 -19.26 -2.62
CA LEU A 174 15.35 -20.63 -2.37
C LEU A 174 16.39 -21.47 -1.61
N THR A 175 17.67 -21.21 -1.85
CA THR A 175 18.78 -21.95 -1.23
C THR A 175 19.34 -21.30 0.03
N ASP A 176 18.94 -20.06 0.35
CA ASP A 176 19.39 -19.39 1.58
C ASP A 176 18.73 -20.01 2.82
N PRO A 177 19.51 -20.47 3.82
CA PRO A 177 18.95 -21.06 5.03
C PRO A 177 18.26 -20.05 5.96
N ASN A 178 18.51 -18.75 5.78
CA ASN A 178 17.96 -17.68 6.63
C ASN A 178 16.65 -17.11 6.09
N VAL A 179 16.25 -17.47 4.87
CA VAL A 179 14.98 -17.05 4.25
C VAL A 179 13.93 -18.14 4.48
N ASP A 180 12.78 -17.78 5.03
CA ASP A 180 11.68 -18.73 5.30
C ASP A 180 10.57 -18.64 4.25
N ILE A 181 10.29 -17.42 3.78
CA ILE A 181 9.21 -17.10 2.85
C ILE A 181 9.80 -16.38 1.64
N VAL A 182 9.41 -16.81 0.45
CA VAL A 182 9.66 -16.09 -0.80
C VAL A 182 8.37 -15.48 -1.31
N SER A 183 8.48 -14.29 -1.91
CA SER A 183 7.32 -13.53 -2.34
C SER A 183 7.51 -12.90 -3.72
N ASN A 184 6.40 -12.50 -4.33
CA ASN A 184 6.39 -11.69 -5.54
C ASN A 184 5.23 -10.70 -5.49
N HIS A 185 5.36 -9.58 -6.19
CA HIS A 185 4.29 -8.58 -6.34
C HIS A 185 3.80 -8.50 -7.77
N TYR A 186 2.49 -8.31 -7.92
CA TYR A 186 1.78 -8.42 -9.18
C TYR A 186 1.19 -7.09 -9.61
N TYR A 187 1.81 -6.49 -10.63
CA TYR A 187 1.40 -5.20 -11.19
C TYR A 187 1.62 -5.11 -12.70
N THR A 188 0.88 -4.20 -13.34
CA THR A 188 0.89 -4.02 -14.80
C THR A 188 2.27 -3.63 -15.34
N ASN A 189 3.07 -2.86 -14.60
CA ASN A 189 4.42 -2.49 -15.00
C ASN A 189 5.40 -3.66 -15.04
N ALA A 190 5.06 -4.79 -14.40
CA ALA A 190 5.80 -6.04 -14.46
C ALA A 190 5.16 -7.06 -15.40
N ASP A 191 4.02 -6.72 -16.03
CA ASP A 191 3.25 -7.60 -16.93
C ASP A 191 2.94 -8.97 -16.31
N ASN A 192 2.64 -8.99 -15.01
CA ASN A 192 2.51 -10.22 -14.22
C ASN A 192 1.24 -10.27 -13.34
N ASN A 193 0.38 -9.26 -13.40
CA ASN A 193 -0.86 -9.19 -12.63
C ASN A 193 -2.01 -9.98 -13.28
N HIS A 194 -1.79 -11.28 -13.42
CA HIS A 194 -2.76 -12.22 -13.97
C HIS A 194 -2.70 -13.57 -13.22
N PRO A 195 -3.80 -14.35 -13.19
CA PRO A 195 -3.88 -15.59 -12.42
C PRO A 195 -2.81 -16.63 -12.77
N GLY A 196 -2.33 -16.64 -14.03
CA GLY A 196 -1.30 -17.56 -14.49
C GLY A 196 0.04 -17.40 -13.75
N GLN A 197 0.34 -16.19 -13.25
CA GLN A 197 1.60 -15.89 -12.57
C GLN A 197 1.76 -16.72 -11.30
N VAL A 198 0.67 -16.97 -10.56
CA VAL A 198 0.69 -17.80 -9.35
C VAL A 198 1.27 -19.18 -9.63
N THR A 199 0.83 -19.83 -10.73
CA THR A 199 1.35 -21.15 -11.11
C THR A 199 2.79 -21.09 -11.62
N GLN A 200 3.21 -19.98 -12.22
CA GLN A 200 4.59 -19.80 -12.67
C GLN A 200 5.52 -19.65 -11.47
N ASP A 201 5.15 -18.83 -10.50
CA ASP A 201 5.91 -18.64 -9.28
C ASP A 201 5.94 -19.93 -8.44
N LEU A 202 4.83 -20.65 -8.31
CA LEU A 202 4.80 -21.96 -7.64
C LEU A 202 5.76 -22.97 -8.29
N ARG A 203 5.83 -23.02 -9.64
CA ARG A 203 6.81 -23.85 -10.35
C ARG A 203 8.25 -23.41 -10.06
N ALA A 204 8.51 -22.10 -10.02
CA ALA A 204 9.83 -21.56 -9.73
C ALA A 204 10.28 -21.86 -8.29
N VAL A 205 9.37 -21.77 -7.32
CA VAL A 205 9.63 -22.13 -5.91
C VAL A 205 9.85 -23.64 -5.76
N GLY A 206 9.10 -24.45 -6.51
CA GLY A 206 9.26 -25.91 -6.53
C GLY A 206 9.04 -26.57 -5.17
N GLY A 207 8.20 -25.96 -4.31
CA GLY A 207 7.92 -26.44 -2.95
C GLY A 207 9.09 -26.31 -1.95
N GLN A 208 10.18 -25.64 -2.31
CA GLN A 208 11.37 -25.53 -1.44
C GLN A 208 11.18 -24.58 -0.25
N LYS A 209 10.35 -23.55 -0.43
CA LYS A 209 10.07 -22.50 0.56
C LYS A 209 8.58 -22.19 0.57
N VAL A 210 8.10 -21.56 1.64
CA VAL A 210 6.75 -21.02 1.67
C VAL A 210 6.64 -19.89 0.64
N TYR A 211 5.57 -19.88 -0.14
CA TYR A 211 5.32 -18.88 -1.17
C TYR A 211 4.12 -17.99 -0.81
N LEU A 212 4.28 -16.67 -0.95
CA LEU A 212 3.24 -15.67 -0.71
C LEU A 212 3.11 -14.73 -1.92
N VAL A 213 1.88 -14.40 -2.33
CA VAL A 213 1.67 -13.22 -3.19
C VAL A 213 1.72 -11.97 -2.30
N GLY A 214 2.88 -11.33 -2.26
CA GLY A 214 3.23 -10.27 -1.31
C GLY A 214 2.44 -8.98 -1.53
N GLU A 215 2.14 -8.67 -2.79
CA GLU A 215 1.21 -7.62 -3.20
C GLU A 215 0.55 -7.97 -4.54
N PHE A 216 -0.71 -7.58 -4.72
CA PHE A 216 -1.36 -7.56 -6.02
C PHE A 216 -2.46 -6.51 -6.03
N GLY A 217 -2.69 -5.82 -7.15
CA GLY A 217 -3.67 -4.75 -7.18
C GLY A 217 -3.80 -4.03 -8.51
N LEU A 218 -4.45 -2.87 -8.44
CA LEU A 218 -4.56 -1.90 -9.55
C LEU A 218 -5.27 -2.45 -10.80
N LEU A 219 -6.27 -3.30 -10.59
CA LEU A 219 -7.10 -3.89 -11.63
C LEU A 219 -8.60 -3.79 -11.31
N PRO A 220 -9.47 -3.96 -12.31
CA PRO A 220 -10.89 -4.20 -12.10
C PRO A 220 -11.19 -5.39 -11.16
N ALA A 221 -12.31 -5.32 -10.45
CA ALA A 221 -12.65 -6.28 -9.39
C ALA A 221 -12.76 -7.74 -9.86
N ASP A 222 -13.23 -7.97 -11.09
CA ASP A 222 -13.32 -9.29 -11.70
C ASP A 222 -11.94 -9.91 -11.97
N GLN A 223 -10.97 -9.11 -12.42
CA GLN A 223 -9.59 -9.54 -12.64
C GLN A 223 -8.86 -9.81 -11.32
N LEU A 224 -9.05 -8.94 -10.32
CA LEU A 224 -8.53 -9.19 -8.97
C LEU A 224 -9.12 -10.45 -8.36
N ASN A 225 -10.41 -10.70 -8.56
CA ASN A 225 -11.03 -11.94 -8.15
C ASN A 225 -10.39 -13.14 -8.85
N ALA A 226 -10.11 -13.08 -10.15
CA ALA A 226 -9.42 -14.16 -10.85
C ALA A 226 -8.03 -14.47 -10.24
N ILE A 227 -7.25 -13.44 -9.87
CA ILE A 227 -5.98 -13.61 -9.16
C ILE A 227 -6.21 -14.27 -7.79
N MET A 228 -7.18 -13.78 -7.00
CA MET A 228 -7.51 -14.37 -5.70
C MET A 228 -7.95 -15.83 -5.80
N GLN A 229 -8.76 -16.19 -6.81
CA GLN A 229 -9.14 -17.58 -7.06
C GLN A 229 -7.91 -18.43 -7.39
N SER A 230 -6.98 -17.91 -8.19
CA SER A 230 -5.73 -18.61 -8.49
C SER A 230 -4.87 -18.81 -7.24
N ILE A 231 -4.76 -17.82 -6.36
CA ILE A 231 -4.03 -17.91 -5.09
C ILE A 231 -4.59 -19.02 -4.20
N VAL A 232 -5.93 -19.15 -4.13
CA VAL A 232 -6.60 -20.14 -3.27
C VAL A 232 -6.59 -21.55 -3.86
N HIS A 233 -6.74 -21.67 -5.19
CA HIS A 233 -7.07 -22.95 -5.82
C HIS A 233 -5.95 -23.56 -6.67
N SER A 234 -4.91 -22.79 -7.03
CA SER A 234 -3.79 -23.34 -7.79
C SER A 234 -2.92 -24.24 -6.91
N GLU A 235 -2.57 -25.40 -7.45
CA GLU A 235 -1.61 -26.32 -6.87
C GLU A 235 -0.61 -26.75 -7.95
N VAL A 236 0.67 -26.79 -7.60
CA VAL A 236 1.74 -27.30 -8.47
C VAL A 236 2.57 -28.28 -7.66
N ASN A 237 2.58 -29.56 -8.07
CA ASN A 237 3.34 -30.62 -7.40
C ASN A 237 3.07 -30.72 -5.88
N GLY A 238 1.82 -30.56 -5.45
CA GLY A 238 1.44 -30.57 -4.03
C GLY A 238 1.73 -29.27 -3.27
N ALA A 239 2.30 -28.24 -3.92
CA ALA A 239 2.55 -26.94 -3.30
C ALA A 239 1.46 -25.93 -3.69
N GLN A 240 1.06 -25.10 -2.72
CA GLN A 240 0.09 -24.01 -2.88
C GLN A 240 0.66 -22.70 -2.31
N ALA A 241 0.10 -21.57 -2.72
CA ALA A 241 0.42 -20.29 -2.10
C ALA A 241 -0.13 -20.25 -0.66
N ALA A 242 0.64 -19.71 0.27
CA ALA A 242 0.20 -19.54 1.66
C ALA A 242 -0.86 -18.43 1.83
N GLY A 243 -1.00 -17.56 0.83
CA GLY A 243 -1.99 -16.49 0.80
C GLY A 243 -1.60 -15.40 -0.19
N GLY A 244 -2.39 -14.32 -0.17
CA GLY A 244 -2.13 -13.12 -0.93
C GLY A 244 -2.58 -11.87 -0.21
N LEU A 245 -1.90 -10.76 -0.50
CA LEU A 245 -2.14 -9.47 0.13
C LEU A 245 -2.50 -8.44 -0.94
N ILE A 246 -3.73 -7.92 -0.86
CA ILE A 246 -4.23 -6.96 -1.85
C ILE A 246 -3.72 -5.54 -1.55
N TRP A 247 -3.19 -4.84 -2.55
CA TRP A 247 -2.73 -3.46 -2.46
C TRP A 247 -3.81 -2.46 -2.89
N GLY A 248 -4.30 -1.56 -2.03
CA GLY A 248 -3.94 -1.37 -0.63
C GLY A 248 -5.09 -0.79 0.19
N PHE A 249 -5.13 -1.19 1.47
CA PHE A 249 -6.17 -0.79 2.41
C PHE A 249 -5.88 0.58 3.05
N ARG A 250 -6.92 1.38 3.25
CA ARG A 250 -6.87 2.64 4.02
C ARG A 250 -7.95 2.63 5.11
N GLY A 251 -7.53 2.94 6.34
CA GLY A 251 -8.40 2.94 7.51
C GLY A 251 -9.34 4.14 7.58
N HIS A 252 -10.18 4.13 8.62
CA HIS A 252 -11.04 5.26 8.95
C HIS A 252 -10.22 6.44 9.48
N ARG A 253 -10.69 7.67 9.22
CA ARG A 253 -10.15 8.87 9.86
C ARG A 253 -10.77 9.07 11.23
N HIS A 254 -10.06 9.76 12.12
CA HIS A 254 -10.54 10.06 13.47
C HIS A 254 -11.79 10.95 13.50
N ASP A 255 -12.00 11.78 12.48
CA ASP A 255 -13.13 12.69 12.29
C ASP A 255 -14.26 12.11 11.43
N GLY A 256 -14.13 10.83 11.01
CA GLY A 256 -15.11 10.11 10.21
C GLY A 256 -14.71 9.97 8.73
N GLY A 257 -15.28 8.96 8.06
CA GLY A 257 -14.91 8.60 6.70
C GLY A 257 -13.57 7.88 6.60
N PHE A 258 -12.98 7.84 5.41
CA PHE A 258 -11.76 7.08 5.12
C PHE A 258 -10.58 7.96 4.73
N TYR A 259 -9.37 7.46 4.99
CA TYR A 259 -8.20 7.91 4.24
C TYR A 259 -8.35 7.44 2.79
N TRP A 260 -7.99 8.32 1.85
CA TRP A 260 -8.10 8.05 0.42
C TRP A 260 -6.72 8.12 -0.21
N HIS A 261 -6.46 7.21 -1.13
CA HIS A 261 -5.32 7.26 -2.03
C HIS A 261 -5.81 6.92 -3.42
N LYS A 262 -5.48 7.77 -4.39
CA LYS A 262 -5.77 7.55 -5.80
C LYS A 262 -4.46 7.22 -6.49
N GLU A 263 -4.45 6.05 -7.10
CA GLU A 263 -3.34 5.54 -7.87
C GLU A 263 -3.30 6.26 -9.22
N SER A 264 -2.10 6.40 -9.79
CA SER A 264 -1.93 7.01 -11.12
C SER A 264 -2.68 6.22 -12.22
N THR A 265 -2.95 4.94 -11.97
CA THR A 265 -3.76 4.06 -12.81
C THR A 265 -5.28 4.33 -12.72
N GLY A 266 -5.70 5.26 -11.88
CA GLY A 266 -7.11 5.63 -11.67
C GLY A 266 -7.84 4.80 -10.61
N HIS A 267 -7.20 3.79 -10.03
CA HIS A 267 -7.75 2.98 -8.95
C HIS A 267 -7.68 3.71 -7.61
N TYR A 268 -8.63 3.45 -6.72
CA TYR A 268 -8.64 3.99 -5.36
C TYR A 268 -8.33 2.91 -4.34
N SER A 269 -7.79 3.34 -3.20
CA SER A 269 -7.57 2.48 -2.03
C SER A 269 -8.83 1.73 -1.59
N TYR A 270 -8.66 0.52 -1.07
CA TYR A 270 -9.74 -0.29 -0.51
C TYR A 270 -10.13 0.15 0.89
N HIS A 271 -11.41 -0.04 1.22
CA HIS A 271 -12.02 0.35 2.49
C HIS A 271 -12.84 -0.80 3.10
N LEU A 272 -12.87 -0.86 4.43
CA LEU A 272 -13.53 -1.89 5.20
C LEU A 272 -14.34 -1.25 6.36
N PRO A 273 -15.65 -1.51 6.46
CA PRO A 273 -16.49 -2.10 5.41
C PRO A 273 -16.49 -1.19 4.16
N GLY A 274 -16.59 -1.78 2.97
CA GLY A 274 -16.68 -1.02 1.72
C GLY A 274 -17.98 -0.21 1.66
N VAL A 275 -18.04 0.78 0.75
CA VAL A 275 -19.27 1.51 0.48
C VAL A 275 -20.23 0.65 -0.35
N CYS A 276 -21.51 0.58 0.06
CA CYS A 276 -22.51 -0.10 -0.75
C CYS A 276 -22.64 0.58 -2.11
N GLN A 277 -22.39 -0.16 -3.18
CA GLN A 277 -22.68 0.30 -4.53
C GLN A 277 -24.20 0.43 -4.64
N ARG A 278 -24.73 1.67 -4.66
CA ARG A 278 -26.13 1.90 -5.04
C ARG A 278 -26.30 1.29 -6.42
N ARG A 279 -27.20 0.30 -6.56
CA ARG A 279 -27.64 -0.18 -7.88
C ARG A 279 -28.02 1.05 -8.68
N ARG A 280 -27.35 1.28 -9.82
CA ARG A 280 -27.87 2.21 -10.82
C ARG A 280 -29.27 1.72 -11.13
N SER A 281 -30.29 2.49 -10.77
CA SER A 281 -31.64 2.25 -11.26
C SER A 281 -31.56 2.30 -12.78
N GLU A 282 -31.82 1.17 -13.42
CA GLU A 282 -32.13 1.16 -14.85
C GLU A 282 -33.23 2.21 -15.09
N PRO A 283 -33.15 3.02 -16.16
CA PRO A 283 -34.27 3.86 -16.53
C PRO A 283 -35.45 2.92 -16.79
N GLY A 284 -36.42 2.91 -15.88
CA GLY A 284 -37.61 2.11 -16.04
C GLY A 284 -38.23 2.40 -17.41
N ALA A 285 -38.51 1.33 -18.15
CA ALA A 285 -39.41 1.37 -19.29
C ALA A 285 -40.78 1.85 -18.81
N GLY A 286 -40.95 3.16 -18.73
CA GLY A 286 -42.21 3.83 -18.47
C GLY A 286 -43.10 3.65 -19.68
N GLY A 287 -43.93 2.60 -19.63
CA GLY A 287 -45.05 2.41 -20.56
C GLY A 287 -45.89 3.68 -20.64
N GLY A 288 -46.22 4.06 -21.87
CA GLY A 288 -46.91 5.30 -22.17
C GLY A 288 -48.26 5.40 -21.48
N ARG A 289 -48.61 6.62 -21.08
CA ARG A 289 -49.99 7.10 -21.04
C ARG A 289 -50.01 8.60 -21.37
N SER A 290 -50.63 8.87 -22.50
CA SER A 290 -51.02 10.17 -23.03
C SER A 290 -51.87 10.96 -22.03
N GLY A 291 -51.51 12.22 -21.81
CA GLY A 291 -52.33 13.21 -21.12
C GLY A 291 -52.11 14.57 -21.75
N ALA A 292 -52.96 14.93 -22.71
CA ALA A 292 -52.94 16.20 -23.41
C ALA A 292 -53.47 17.33 -22.51
N HIS A 293 -52.78 18.47 -22.46
CA HIS A 293 -53.46 19.76 -22.46
C HIS A 293 -52.61 20.91 -23.03
N ARG A 294 -53.30 21.71 -23.84
CA ARG A 294 -52.82 22.76 -24.77
C ARG A 294 -52.60 24.11 -24.09
N ARG A 295 -51.95 24.99 -24.88
CA ARG A 295 -51.95 26.48 -24.97
C ARG A 295 -50.60 27.07 -24.53
N GLY A 296 -49.96 27.97 -25.27
CA GLY A 296 -50.26 28.69 -26.51
C GLY A 296 -49.26 29.85 -26.70
N ALA A 297 -49.30 30.47 -27.88
CA ALA A 297 -48.62 31.71 -28.33
C ALA A 297 -47.10 31.57 -28.62
N ASP A 298 -46.67 31.57 -29.90
CA ASP A 298 -46.58 32.65 -30.90
C ASP A 298 -45.33 33.53 -30.75
N GLY A 299 -44.51 33.57 -31.81
CA GLY A 299 -43.37 34.48 -31.97
C GLY A 299 -42.41 34.07 -33.09
N ARG A 300 -42.67 34.57 -34.30
CA ARG A 300 -41.76 34.62 -35.48
C ARG A 300 -40.53 35.52 -35.17
N ALA A 301 -39.40 35.61 -35.87
CA ALA A 301 -38.91 35.23 -37.20
C ALA A 301 -37.35 35.31 -37.23
N ALA A 302 -36.71 34.72 -38.27
CA ALA A 302 -35.57 35.15 -39.13
C ALA A 302 -34.37 35.95 -38.53
N ASP A 303 -33.11 35.90 -39.00
CA ASP A 303 -32.39 35.24 -40.11
C ASP A 303 -30.86 35.40 -39.85
N ASP A 304 -30.06 34.73 -40.68
CA ASP A 304 -28.66 35.02 -41.09
C ASP A 304 -27.44 34.69 -40.21
N GLY A 305 -26.54 33.87 -40.80
CA GLY A 305 -25.17 34.36 -41.09
C GLY A 305 -23.95 33.76 -40.38
N ALA A 306 -23.33 32.76 -41.02
CA ALA A 306 -21.87 32.55 -41.17
C ALA A 306 -20.94 32.27 -39.95
N ALA A 307 -20.38 31.05 -39.97
CA ALA A 307 -18.97 30.65 -39.81
C ALA A 307 -18.04 31.45 -38.85
N ALA A 308 -17.53 30.75 -37.83
CA ALA A 308 -16.11 30.36 -37.68
C ALA A 308 -15.67 30.18 -36.21
N GLU A 309 -14.68 29.28 -36.07
CA GLU A 309 -13.70 29.15 -34.98
C GLU A 309 -13.99 28.25 -33.77
N ALA A 310 -13.05 27.32 -33.60
CA ALA A 310 -12.96 26.29 -32.60
C ALA A 310 -12.48 26.86 -31.26
N GLY A 311 -13.12 26.43 -30.17
CA GLY A 311 -12.75 26.81 -28.81
C GLY A 311 -13.68 26.18 -27.77
N GLY A 312 -13.69 24.85 -27.70
CA GLY A 312 -14.57 24.10 -26.78
C GLY A 312 -14.00 24.03 -25.35
N ALA A 313 -14.47 24.92 -24.49
CA ALA A 313 -14.33 24.82 -23.04
C ALA A 313 -15.11 23.61 -22.50
N PHE A 314 -14.43 22.66 -21.86
CA PHE A 314 -15.05 21.64 -21.02
C PHE A 314 -14.89 22.04 -19.55
N ALA A 315 -15.92 22.66 -18.98
CA ALA A 315 -16.06 22.82 -17.54
C ALA A 315 -17.55 22.83 -17.16
N ALA A 316 -17.84 22.25 -15.99
CA ALA A 316 -19.13 22.25 -15.29
C ALA A 316 -20.20 21.24 -15.75
N ARG A 317 -19.94 19.93 -15.58
CA ARG A 317 -21.02 18.95 -15.31
C ARG A 317 -20.81 18.03 -14.10
N ASP A 318 -19.62 17.96 -13.51
CA ASP A 318 -19.37 16.98 -12.44
C ASP A 318 -19.56 17.49 -10.99
N HIS A 319 -19.95 18.75 -10.79
CA HIS A 319 -20.12 19.29 -9.43
C HIS A 319 -21.50 19.01 -8.78
N LEU A 320 -22.46 18.46 -9.52
CA LEU A 320 -23.80 18.15 -8.97
C LEU A 320 -23.93 16.73 -8.38
N ALA A 321 -23.04 15.80 -8.73
CA ALA A 321 -23.10 14.42 -8.23
C ALA A 321 -22.62 14.25 -6.78
N LEU A 322 -21.93 15.25 -6.21
CA LEU A 322 -21.40 15.21 -4.85
C LEU A 322 -22.41 15.64 -3.77
N ARG A 323 -23.55 16.26 -4.16
CA ARG A 323 -24.52 16.81 -3.21
C ARG A 323 -25.51 15.78 -2.65
N ASP A 324 -25.82 14.72 -3.39
CA ASP A 324 -26.89 13.77 -3.03
C ASP A 324 -26.40 12.48 -2.35
N GLN A 325 -25.11 12.39 -1.99
CA GLN A 325 -24.55 11.23 -1.30
C GLN A 325 -24.65 11.25 0.24
N LEU A 326 -25.29 12.27 0.84
CA LEU A 326 -25.32 12.43 2.29
C LEU A 326 -26.61 12.00 3.02
N ASP A 327 -27.65 11.53 2.34
CA ASP A 327 -28.91 11.12 3.01
C ASP A 327 -29.32 9.65 2.74
N GLY A 328 -28.36 8.73 2.79
CA GLY A 328 -28.62 7.28 2.69
C GLY A 328 -28.91 6.63 4.04
N ARG A 329 -30.19 6.46 4.40
CA ARG A 329 -30.60 5.65 5.56
C ARG A 329 -30.30 4.16 5.31
N CYS A 330 -29.50 3.55 6.17
CA CYS A 330 -29.42 2.09 6.34
C CYS A 330 -29.50 1.75 7.83
N GLY A 331 -30.56 1.06 8.25
CA GLY A 331 -30.66 0.37 9.54
C GLY A 331 -30.75 1.23 10.82
N GLY A 332 -31.97 1.51 11.27
CA GLY A 332 -32.37 1.48 12.68
C GLY A 332 -31.70 2.32 13.78
N THR A 333 -30.63 3.09 13.54
CA THR A 333 -29.98 3.89 14.62
C THR A 333 -29.45 5.21 14.07
N GLN A 334 -30.00 6.34 14.55
CA GLN A 334 -29.56 7.68 14.17
C GLN A 334 -28.26 8.05 14.92
N LEU A 335 -27.15 8.19 14.20
CA LEU A 335 -26.01 9.01 14.65
C LEU A 335 -26.03 10.29 13.81
N ARG A 336 -26.40 11.42 14.44
CA ARG A 336 -26.34 12.75 13.84
C ARG A 336 -24.93 13.32 13.99
N CYS A 337 -24.16 13.38 12.90
CA CYS A 337 -22.98 14.25 12.82
C CYS A 337 -23.37 15.60 12.20
N ARG A 338 -23.10 16.71 12.90
CA ARG A 338 -23.16 18.07 12.34
C ARG A 338 -21.90 18.28 11.47
N THR A 339 -22.07 18.50 10.18
CA THR A 339 -20.97 18.80 9.26
C THR A 339 -20.63 20.29 9.27
N CYS A 340 -19.36 20.62 9.52
CA CYS A 340 -18.76 21.89 9.12
C CYS A 340 -18.04 21.67 7.77
N ARG A 341 -18.26 22.58 6.81
CA ARG A 341 -17.64 22.56 5.48
C ARG A 341 -16.12 22.72 5.58
N LEU A 342 -15.38 21.84 4.89
CA LEU A 342 -14.01 22.10 4.43
C LEU A 342 -13.96 21.77 2.94
N THR A 343 -13.40 22.68 2.16
CA THR A 343 -13.24 22.59 0.70
C THR A 343 -11.95 21.84 0.37
N ASP A 344 -12.06 20.75 -0.40
CA ASP A 344 -10.91 20.00 -0.93
C ASP A 344 -10.18 20.79 -2.03
N ARG A 345 -8.86 20.95 -1.90
CA ARG A 345 -7.96 21.17 -3.04
C ARG A 345 -7.26 19.85 -3.32
N ALA A 346 -7.64 19.20 -4.41
CA ALA A 346 -6.81 18.16 -5.03
C ALA A 346 -5.68 18.88 -5.79
N VAL A 347 -4.43 18.54 -5.50
CA VAL A 347 -3.28 18.97 -6.29
C VAL A 347 -2.87 17.79 -7.16
N ASP A 348 -3.08 17.92 -8.47
CA ASP A 348 -2.64 16.95 -9.47
C ASP A 348 -1.11 17.02 -9.62
N GLY A 349 -0.43 15.92 -9.31
CA GLY A 349 1.00 15.73 -9.56
C GLY A 349 1.25 14.32 -10.10
N GLY A 350 1.76 14.21 -11.33
CA GLY A 350 1.91 12.98 -12.11
C GLY A 350 2.97 11.97 -11.63
N GLY A 351 2.80 11.44 -10.42
CA GLY A 351 3.42 10.21 -9.93
C GLY A 351 2.39 9.37 -9.17
N PRO A 352 2.68 8.10 -8.78
CA PRO A 352 1.81 7.37 -7.85
C PRO A 352 1.60 8.24 -6.60
N GLY A 353 0.34 8.54 -6.28
CA GLY A 353 -0.13 9.67 -5.49
C GLY A 353 0.23 9.65 -4.00
N TYR A 354 1.51 9.55 -3.68
CA TYR A 354 2.04 10.04 -2.41
C TYR A 354 2.26 11.53 -2.59
N LEU A 355 1.51 12.31 -1.80
CA LEU A 355 1.73 13.73 -1.60
C LEU A 355 3.25 13.98 -1.57
N ARG A 356 3.79 14.67 -2.60
CA ARG A 356 4.76 15.72 -2.28
C ARG A 356 3.98 16.60 -1.33
N CYS A 357 4.17 16.41 -0.02
CA CYS A 357 3.39 17.12 0.99
C CYS A 357 3.63 18.62 0.82
N CYS A 358 2.75 19.26 0.05
CA CYS A 358 2.40 20.67 0.04
C CYS A 358 1.08 20.78 -0.73
#